data_AF-A0A6G1TWS5-F1
#
_entry.id   AF-A0A6G1TWS5-F1
#
_cell.length_a   1.000
_cell.length_b   1.000
_cell.length_c   1.000
_cell.angle_alpha   90.00
_cell.angle_beta   90.00
_cell.angle_gamma   90.00
#
_symmetry.space_group_name_H-M   'P 1'
#
loop_
_entity.id
_entity.type
_entity.pdbx_description
1 polymer ?
#
loop_
_entity_poly.entity_id
_entity_poly.type
_entity_poly.pdbx_seq_one_letter_code
_entity_poly.pdbx_strand_id
1 'polypeptide(L)'
;MNDKIKRIDEFKGINEFKTIQDLLDKYMDGASSNEEEATLRKYFEEHGNDIPEEWESYRALFSYIGFEQMNLSQNLKEEEKEIEKEDILEDEEKNITKKEGKEEEASPKKETFTKKEASRSRWIKYFGTSVAAAAIIAFLIVGIQKIAQPQPECYAVIDGKVYTDQEFVHHEALDALEDVSADSEDPFSALDMMKQ
;
A
#
# COMPACT_ATOMS: atom_id res chain seq x y z
N MET A 1 15.84 -52.28 -1.51
CA MET A 1 15.86 -51.18 -2.52
C MET A 1 15.45 -49.87 -1.83
N ASN A 2 14.34 -49.89 -1.10
CA ASN A 2 13.86 -48.84 -0.19
C ASN A 2 14.97 -48.27 0.73
N ASP A 3 15.92 -49.09 1.17
CA ASP A 3 17.05 -48.75 2.06
C ASP A 3 18.03 -47.72 1.46
N LYS A 4 18.01 -47.55 0.13
CA LYS A 4 18.73 -46.47 -0.56
C LYS A 4 17.89 -45.19 -0.63
N ILE A 5 16.58 -45.31 -0.80
CA ILE A 5 15.65 -44.17 -0.87
C ILE A 5 15.54 -43.52 0.51
N LYS A 6 15.29 -44.31 1.56
CA LYS A 6 15.20 -43.85 2.96
C LYS A 6 16.41 -43.00 3.38
N ARG A 7 17.64 -43.43 3.02
CA ARG A 7 18.87 -42.67 3.32
C ARG A 7 19.07 -41.42 2.47
N ILE A 8 18.42 -41.30 1.31
CA ILE A 8 18.43 -40.06 0.51
C ILE A 8 17.46 -39.05 1.14
N ASP A 9 16.26 -39.49 1.54
CA ASP A 9 15.27 -38.62 2.20
C ASP A 9 15.77 -38.14 3.57
N GLU A 10 16.33 -39.05 4.39
CA GLU A 10 17.00 -38.71 5.66
C GLU A 10 18.12 -37.68 5.44
N PHE A 11 18.97 -37.87 4.42
CA PHE A 11 20.05 -36.92 4.12
C PHE A 11 19.52 -35.58 3.59
N LYS A 12 18.45 -35.55 2.79
CA LYS A 12 17.79 -34.29 2.38
C LYS A 12 17.31 -33.52 3.61
N GLY A 13 16.54 -34.17 4.48
CA GLY A 13 15.97 -33.56 5.69
C GLY A 13 17.04 -32.98 6.63
N ILE A 14 18.18 -33.66 6.81
CA ILE A 14 19.29 -33.17 7.63
C ILE A 14 19.91 -31.88 7.08
N ASN A 15 20.09 -31.79 5.75
CA ASN A 15 20.65 -30.57 5.14
C ASN A 15 19.64 -29.42 5.14
N GLU A 16 18.36 -29.72 4.90
CA GLU A 16 17.25 -28.76 4.92
C GLU A 16 17.04 -28.19 6.33
N PHE A 17 16.99 -29.06 7.35
CA PHE A 17 16.98 -28.67 8.77
C PHE A 17 18.14 -27.73 9.11
N LYS A 18 19.39 -28.10 8.76
CA LYS A 18 20.54 -27.22 9.05
C LYS A 18 20.43 -25.87 8.33
N THR A 19 19.94 -25.87 7.09
CA THR A 19 19.78 -24.63 6.30
C THR A 19 18.76 -23.70 6.95
N ILE A 20 17.64 -24.23 7.45
CA ILE A 20 16.65 -23.44 8.20
C ILE A 20 17.22 -22.97 9.54
N GLN A 21 17.99 -23.80 10.26
CA GLN A 21 18.65 -23.37 11.50
C GLN A 21 19.62 -22.20 11.24
N ASP A 22 20.53 -22.35 10.27
CA ASP A 22 21.50 -21.31 9.90
C ASP A 22 20.78 -19.99 9.48
N LEU A 23 19.57 -20.06 8.92
CA LEU A 23 18.73 -18.89 8.60
C LEU A 23 17.96 -18.31 9.79
N LEU A 24 17.52 -19.14 10.76
CA LEU A 24 16.86 -18.68 11.99
C LEU A 24 17.84 -17.94 12.90
N ASP A 25 19.06 -18.44 13.04
CA ASP A 25 20.14 -17.77 13.78
C ASP A 25 20.42 -16.40 13.13
N LYS A 26 20.55 -16.35 11.79
CA LYS A 26 20.75 -15.11 11.01
C LYS A 26 19.58 -14.11 11.13
N TYR A 27 18.35 -14.60 11.25
CA TYR A 27 17.16 -13.79 11.47
C TYR A 27 17.14 -13.17 12.88
N MET A 28 17.53 -13.95 13.90
CA MET A 28 17.64 -13.45 15.29
C MET A 28 18.79 -12.46 15.47
N ASP A 29 19.88 -12.60 14.71
CA ASP A 29 20.97 -11.60 14.61
C ASP A 29 20.57 -10.34 13.81
N GLY A 30 19.37 -10.28 13.22
CA GLY A 30 18.89 -9.17 12.40
C GLY A 30 19.64 -8.98 11.07
N ALA A 31 20.35 -10.03 10.61
CA ALA A 31 21.19 -10.01 9.41
C ALA A 31 20.53 -10.68 8.18
N SER A 32 19.27 -11.10 8.31
CA SER A 32 18.47 -11.72 7.25
C SER A 32 18.17 -10.75 6.10
N SER A 33 17.98 -11.32 4.90
CA SER A 33 17.46 -10.61 3.72
C SER A 33 16.05 -11.08 3.37
N ASN A 34 15.32 -10.25 2.62
CA ASN A 34 13.93 -10.51 2.25
C ASN A 34 13.71 -11.88 1.54
N GLU A 35 14.70 -12.36 0.78
CA GLU A 35 14.67 -13.66 0.09
C GLU A 35 14.87 -14.85 1.05
N GLU A 36 15.76 -14.70 2.03
CA GLU A 36 15.99 -15.69 3.09
C GLU A 36 14.77 -15.79 4.01
N GLU A 37 14.15 -14.67 4.37
CA GLU A 37 12.90 -14.68 5.13
C GLU A 37 11.70 -15.20 4.33
N ALA A 38 11.69 -15.00 3.00
CA ALA A 38 10.69 -15.63 2.15
C ALA A 38 10.86 -17.16 2.15
N THR A 39 12.10 -17.64 2.25
CA THR A 39 12.42 -19.06 2.42
C THR A 39 11.95 -19.58 3.79
N LEU A 40 12.16 -18.82 4.88
CA LEU A 40 11.64 -19.15 6.21
C LEU A 40 10.10 -19.18 6.24
N ARG A 41 9.43 -18.14 5.73
CA ARG A 41 7.96 -18.08 5.60
C ARG A 41 7.41 -19.31 4.88
N LYS A 42 7.96 -19.63 3.70
CA LYS A 42 7.58 -20.81 2.90
C LYS A 42 7.82 -22.12 3.65
N TYR A 43 8.96 -22.26 4.34
CA TYR A 43 9.28 -23.49 5.07
C TYR A 43 8.25 -23.78 6.16
N PHE A 44 7.90 -22.79 7.00
CA PHE A 44 6.91 -22.96 8.06
C PHE A 44 5.48 -23.11 7.55
N GLU A 45 5.15 -22.53 6.39
CA GLU A 45 3.87 -22.77 5.68
C GLU A 45 3.76 -24.21 5.16
N GLU A 46 4.83 -24.75 4.54
CA GLU A 46 4.84 -26.12 3.99
C GLU A 46 4.94 -27.22 5.06
N HIS A 47 5.62 -26.98 6.19
CA HIS A 47 5.91 -28.04 7.18
C HIS A 47 4.93 -28.10 8.36
N GLY A 48 4.33 -26.98 8.78
CA GLY A 48 3.20 -26.94 9.73
C GLY A 48 3.43 -27.64 11.09
N ASN A 49 3.14 -28.94 11.15
CA ASN A 49 3.29 -29.77 12.36
C ASN A 49 4.53 -30.69 12.33
N ASP A 50 5.23 -30.81 11.20
CA ASP A 50 6.44 -31.65 11.04
C ASP A 50 7.70 -30.79 11.24
N ILE A 51 7.78 -30.15 12.42
CA ILE A 51 8.88 -29.27 12.85
C ILE A 51 9.32 -29.62 14.29
N PRO A 52 10.54 -29.24 14.71
CA PRO A 52 10.97 -29.41 16.09
C PRO A 52 10.15 -28.58 17.08
N GLU A 53 10.03 -29.07 18.33
CA GLU A 53 9.40 -28.36 19.44
C GLU A 53 10.04 -26.98 19.70
N GLU A 54 11.37 -26.90 19.58
CA GLU A 54 12.16 -25.66 19.68
C GLU A 54 11.74 -24.59 18.66
N TRP A 55 11.07 -24.97 17.57
CA TRP A 55 10.67 -24.07 16.48
C TRP A 55 9.18 -23.69 16.49
N GLU A 56 8.37 -24.16 17.46
CA GLU A 56 6.94 -23.82 17.54
C GLU A 56 6.67 -22.30 17.60
N SER A 57 7.52 -21.57 18.33
CA SER A 57 7.45 -20.10 18.44
C SER A 57 7.65 -19.41 17.08
N TYR A 58 8.58 -19.93 16.26
CA TYR A 58 8.87 -19.40 14.94
C TYR A 58 7.74 -19.71 13.95
N ARG A 59 7.12 -20.90 14.04
CA ARG A 59 5.90 -21.22 13.28
C ARG A 59 4.78 -20.22 13.56
N ALA A 60 4.54 -19.89 14.83
CA ALA A 60 3.52 -18.90 15.20
C ALA A 60 3.84 -17.51 14.61
N LEU A 61 5.10 -17.08 14.71
CA LEU A 61 5.59 -15.81 14.14
C LEU A 61 5.43 -15.76 12.61
N PHE A 62 5.95 -16.74 11.88
CA PHE A 62 5.90 -16.75 10.41
C PHE A 62 4.49 -16.99 9.86
N SER A 63 3.63 -17.71 10.59
CA SER A 63 2.20 -17.83 10.26
C SER A 63 1.48 -16.48 10.37
N TYR A 64 1.77 -15.67 11.40
CA TYR A 64 1.22 -14.33 11.53
C TYR A 64 1.76 -13.38 10.43
N ILE A 65 3.08 -13.36 10.19
CA ILE A 65 3.68 -12.52 9.14
C ILE A 65 3.13 -12.88 7.74
N GLY A 66 2.91 -14.17 7.46
CA GLY A 66 2.28 -14.63 6.22
C GLY A 66 0.85 -14.10 6.06
N PHE A 67 0.04 -14.17 7.12
CA PHE A 67 -1.32 -13.64 7.15
C PHE A 67 -1.37 -12.12 6.89
N GLU A 68 -0.49 -11.34 7.54
CA GLU A 68 -0.41 -9.88 7.32
C GLU A 68 -0.08 -9.53 5.85
N GLN A 69 0.91 -10.21 5.23
CA GLN A 69 1.22 -9.98 3.82
C GLN A 69 0.07 -10.37 2.89
N MET A 70 -0.70 -11.42 3.21
CA MET A 70 -1.90 -11.77 2.46
C MET A 70 -2.99 -10.70 2.57
N ASN A 71 -3.24 -10.16 3.77
CA ASN A 71 -4.24 -9.11 4.00
C ASN A 71 -3.89 -7.81 3.26
N LEU A 72 -2.64 -7.34 3.39
CA LEU A 72 -2.13 -6.18 2.64
C LEU A 72 -2.30 -6.39 1.13
N SER A 73 -2.01 -7.61 0.66
CA SER A 73 -2.19 -8.02 -0.73
C SER A 73 -3.66 -8.18 -1.17
N GLN A 74 -4.65 -8.17 -0.28
CA GLN A 74 -6.06 -8.10 -0.64
C GLN A 74 -6.54 -6.64 -0.68
N ASN A 75 -6.21 -5.84 0.34
CA ASN A 75 -6.59 -4.43 0.43
C ASN A 75 -6.17 -3.64 -0.82
N LEU A 76 -4.90 -3.76 -1.23
CA LEU A 76 -4.38 -3.14 -2.46
C LEU A 76 -5.14 -3.59 -3.72
N LYS A 77 -5.57 -4.87 -3.77
CA LYS A 77 -6.37 -5.42 -4.89
C LYS A 77 -7.85 -5.06 -4.81
N GLU A 78 -8.33 -4.50 -3.70
CA GLU A 78 -9.68 -3.96 -3.58
C GLU A 78 -9.67 -2.49 -4.00
N GLU A 79 -8.66 -1.73 -3.60
CA GLU A 79 -8.37 -0.36 -4.07
C GLU A 79 -8.14 -0.31 -5.60
N GLU A 80 -7.27 -1.16 -6.16
CA GLU A 80 -7.06 -1.26 -7.62
C GLU A 80 -8.38 -1.50 -8.37
N LYS A 81 -9.26 -2.36 -7.82
CA LYS A 81 -10.57 -2.66 -8.41
C LYS A 81 -11.60 -1.57 -8.14
N GLU A 82 -11.39 -0.63 -7.22
CA GLU A 82 -12.25 0.54 -7.05
C GLU A 82 -11.86 1.60 -8.07
N ILE A 83 -10.56 1.85 -8.25
CA ILE A 83 -9.98 2.73 -9.28
C ILE A 83 -10.39 2.28 -10.70
N GLU A 84 -10.25 0.99 -11.05
CA GLU A 84 -10.70 0.47 -12.35
C GLU A 84 -12.20 0.71 -12.63
N LYS A 85 -13.04 0.80 -11.58
CA LYS A 85 -14.47 1.10 -11.75
C LYS A 85 -14.75 2.59 -11.97
N GLU A 86 -13.95 3.48 -11.40
CA GLU A 86 -14.06 4.92 -11.65
C GLU A 86 -13.62 5.27 -13.07
N ASP A 87 -12.49 4.73 -13.55
CA ASP A 87 -12.01 4.92 -14.93
C ASP A 87 -13.03 4.46 -15.99
N ILE A 88 -13.70 3.33 -15.77
CA ILE A 88 -14.77 2.82 -16.66
C ILE A 88 -15.97 3.77 -16.73
N LEU A 89 -16.27 4.50 -15.65
CA LEU A 89 -17.36 5.47 -15.63
C LEU A 89 -17.00 6.78 -16.35
N GLU A 90 -15.74 7.21 -16.34
CA GLU A 90 -15.32 8.37 -17.13
C GLU A 90 -15.39 8.13 -18.65
N ASP A 91 -15.06 6.93 -19.11
CA ASP A 91 -14.89 6.66 -20.55
C ASP A 91 -16.21 6.53 -21.33
N GLU A 92 -17.35 6.27 -20.65
CA GLU A 92 -18.67 6.37 -21.30
C GLU A 92 -19.06 7.83 -21.62
N GLU A 93 -18.69 8.82 -20.80
CA GLU A 93 -19.00 10.24 -21.08
C GLU A 93 -18.19 10.78 -22.28
N LYS A 94 -16.97 10.29 -22.49
CA LYS A 94 -16.04 10.79 -23.52
C LYS A 94 -16.50 10.47 -24.96
N ASN A 95 -17.46 9.56 -25.16
CA ASN A 95 -17.89 9.07 -26.48
C ASN A 95 -19.10 9.81 -27.12
N ILE A 96 -19.34 11.08 -26.76
CA ILE A 96 -20.39 11.92 -27.41
C ILE A 96 -19.85 13.23 -28.00
N THR A 97 -18.56 13.31 -28.37
CA THR A 97 -17.97 14.53 -28.96
C THR A 97 -17.20 14.30 -30.26
N LYS A 98 -17.91 13.90 -31.35
CA LYS A 98 -17.35 14.03 -32.71
C LYS A 98 -18.40 14.12 -33.84
N LYS A 99 -18.80 15.34 -34.17
CA LYS A 99 -19.01 15.80 -35.57
C LYS A 99 -19.13 17.31 -35.65
N GLU A 100 -18.35 17.89 -36.58
CA GLU A 100 -18.51 19.26 -37.06
C GLU A 100 -19.90 19.43 -37.74
N GLY A 101 -20.46 20.63 -37.94
CA GLY A 101 -20.00 21.99 -37.67
C GLY A 101 -20.53 22.94 -38.76
N LYS A 102 -20.70 24.23 -38.45
CA LYS A 102 -21.31 25.29 -39.31
C LYS A 102 -22.83 25.12 -39.52
N GLU A 103 -23.66 26.17 -39.38
CA GLU A 103 -23.81 27.39 -40.21
C GLU A 103 -24.25 27.01 -41.66
N GLU A 104 -25.30 27.56 -42.26
CA GLU A 104 -26.02 28.82 -41.95
C GLU A 104 -27.47 28.87 -42.54
N GLU A 105 -28.21 29.93 -42.20
CA GLU A 105 -29.27 30.62 -42.98
C GLU A 105 -30.63 29.98 -43.38
N ALA A 106 -31.63 30.88 -43.36
CA ALA A 106 -32.80 31.06 -44.24
C ALA A 106 -33.92 29.99 -44.44
N SER A 107 -35.14 30.40 -44.07
CA SER A 107 -36.46 29.92 -44.55
C SER A 107 -36.93 30.81 -45.73
N PRO A 108 -38.14 30.68 -46.36
CA PRO A 108 -39.28 29.75 -46.16
C PRO A 108 -40.01 29.29 -47.46
N LYS A 109 -41.27 28.81 -47.34
CA LYS A 109 -42.37 28.71 -48.35
C LYS A 109 -42.29 27.50 -49.32
N LYS A 110 -43.23 26.54 -49.25
CA LYS A 110 -44.65 26.52 -49.74
C LYS A 110 -44.73 26.05 -51.21
N GLU A 111 -45.42 24.98 -51.62
CA GLU A 111 -46.12 23.84 -50.96
C GLU A 111 -45.85 22.55 -51.82
N THR A 112 -46.54 21.39 -51.87
CA THR A 112 -47.93 20.93 -51.62
C THR A 112 -47.99 19.39 -51.42
N PHE A 113 -49.19 18.87 -51.11
CA PHE A 113 -49.69 17.49 -51.28
C PHE A 113 -49.03 16.26 -50.56
N THR A 114 -49.93 15.52 -49.89
CA THR A 114 -49.94 14.06 -49.61
C THR A 114 -48.93 13.38 -48.66
N LYS A 115 -49.42 13.10 -47.45
CA LYS A 115 -49.38 11.78 -46.75
C LYS A 115 -48.02 11.11 -46.45
N LYS A 116 -47.52 11.28 -45.21
CA LYS A 116 -47.15 10.19 -44.26
C LYS A 116 -46.77 10.72 -42.86
N GLU A 117 -46.57 9.81 -41.91
CA GLU A 117 -46.40 10.06 -40.45
C GLU A 117 -44.96 10.46 -40.04
N ALA A 118 -44.83 11.30 -38.99
CA ALA A 118 -43.79 11.25 -37.94
C ALA A 118 -43.96 12.38 -36.90
N SER A 119 -43.54 12.16 -35.65
CA SER A 119 -43.70 13.13 -34.54
C SER A 119 -42.57 14.17 -34.44
N ARG A 120 -42.92 15.47 -34.35
CA ARG A 120 -42.00 16.62 -34.20
C ARG A 120 -41.87 17.06 -32.73
N SER A 121 -41.25 16.24 -31.88
CA SER A 121 -41.23 16.46 -30.41
C SER A 121 -39.82 16.51 -29.78
N ARG A 122 -38.85 17.24 -30.37
CA ARG A 122 -37.46 17.30 -29.87
C ARG A 122 -36.78 18.67 -29.74
N TRP A 123 -37.33 19.75 -30.30
CA TRP A 123 -36.60 21.04 -30.37
C TRP A 123 -36.61 21.87 -29.07
N ILE A 124 -37.62 21.71 -28.20
CA ILE A 124 -37.88 22.61 -27.06
C ILE A 124 -36.91 22.40 -25.87
N LYS A 125 -36.11 21.33 -25.85
CA LYS A 125 -35.40 20.88 -24.64
C LYS A 125 -34.08 21.60 -24.30
N TYR A 126 -33.49 22.38 -25.21
CA TYR A 126 -32.08 22.77 -25.11
C TYR A 126 -31.79 24.21 -24.64
N PHE A 127 -32.82 24.99 -24.24
CA PHE A 127 -32.64 26.37 -23.75
C PHE A 127 -32.50 26.49 -22.21
N GLY A 128 -32.48 25.37 -21.46
CA GLY A 128 -32.63 25.39 -19.99
C GLY A 128 -31.38 25.08 -19.15
N THR A 129 -30.24 24.71 -19.74
CA THR A 129 -29.15 24.01 -19.02
C THR A 129 -27.89 24.82 -18.72
N SER A 130 -27.83 26.10 -19.09
CA SER A 130 -26.57 26.86 -19.15
C SER A 130 -25.93 27.28 -17.82
N VAL A 131 -26.58 27.06 -16.66
CA VAL A 131 -26.12 27.59 -15.36
C VAL A 131 -25.45 26.54 -14.46
N ALA A 132 -25.81 25.26 -14.58
CA ALA A 132 -25.34 24.22 -13.66
C ALA A 132 -23.85 23.86 -13.83
N ALA A 133 -23.33 23.88 -15.06
CA ALA A 133 -21.99 23.37 -15.38
C ALA A 133 -20.85 24.07 -14.62
N ALA A 134 -20.94 25.40 -14.42
CA ALA A 134 -19.90 26.15 -13.73
C ALA A 134 -19.75 25.77 -12.25
N ALA A 135 -20.83 25.38 -11.58
CA ALA A 135 -20.79 24.92 -10.19
C ALA A 135 -20.16 23.53 -10.06
N ILE A 136 -20.41 22.64 -11.04
CA ILE A 136 -19.82 21.30 -11.08
C ILE A 136 -18.30 21.38 -11.26
N ILE A 137 -17.82 22.21 -12.20
CA ILE A 137 -16.39 22.43 -12.44
C ILE A 137 -15.68 22.96 -11.17
N ALA A 138 -16.32 23.88 -10.43
CA ALA A 138 -15.77 24.39 -9.18
C ALA A 138 -15.65 23.31 -8.08
N PHE A 139 -16.64 22.41 -7.97
CA PHE A 139 -16.60 21.29 -7.02
C PHE A 139 -15.50 20.27 -7.34
N LEU A 140 -15.31 19.93 -8.62
CA LEU A 140 -14.27 18.99 -9.06
C LEU A 140 -12.86 19.50 -8.71
N ILE A 141 -12.57 20.78 -8.98
CA ILE A 141 -11.25 21.38 -8.70
C ILE A 141 -10.95 21.40 -7.19
N VAL A 142 -11.95 21.68 -6.35
CA VAL A 142 -11.78 21.67 -4.88
C VAL A 142 -11.65 20.25 -4.32
N GLY A 143 -12.35 19.26 -4.91
CA GLY A 143 -12.26 17.86 -4.53
C GLY A 143 -10.87 17.26 -4.74
N ILE A 144 -10.29 17.44 -5.94
CA ILE A 144 -8.96 16.92 -6.30
C ILE A 144 -7.87 17.47 -5.35
N GLN A 145 -7.98 18.73 -4.92
CA GLN A 145 -7.04 19.35 -3.97
C GLN A 145 -7.00 18.71 -2.58
N LYS A 146 -7.98 17.87 -2.21
CA LYS A 146 -7.96 17.09 -0.96
C LYS A 146 -7.25 15.75 -1.07
N ILE A 147 -7.10 15.20 -2.27
CA ILE A 147 -6.53 13.87 -2.52
C ILE A 147 -4.99 13.95 -2.57
N ALA A 148 -4.42 15.07 -3.03
CA ALA A 148 -2.98 15.32 -3.10
C ALA A 148 -2.34 15.66 -1.74
N GLN A 149 -2.71 14.96 -0.66
CA GLN A 149 -2.08 15.05 0.66
C GLN A 149 -1.10 13.88 0.82
N PRO A 150 0.23 14.08 0.72
CA PRO A 150 1.19 13.03 1.00
C PRO A 150 1.05 12.61 2.47
N GLN A 151 0.86 11.32 2.72
CA GLN A 151 0.79 10.81 4.09
C GLN A 151 2.20 10.87 4.70
N PRO A 152 2.37 11.44 5.91
CA PRO A 152 3.65 11.42 6.60
C PRO A 152 3.90 10.03 7.20
N GLU A 153 4.57 9.16 6.43
CA GLU A 153 4.97 7.80 6.82
C GLU A 153 5.75 7.75 8.16
N CYS A 154 6.41 8.84 8.53
CA CYS A 154 7.19 8.97 9.76
C CYS A 154 6.49 9.91 10.75
N TYR A 155 6.17 9.39 11.93
CA TYR A 155 5.69 10.17 13.08
C TYR A 155 6.34 9.66 14.38
N ALA A 156 6.39 10.51 15.40
CA ALA A 156 6.77 10.14 16.76
C ALA A 156 5.65 10.42 17.76
N VAL A 157 5.69 9.74 18.91
CA VAL A 157 4.73 9.93 20.01
C VAL A 157 5.48 10.37 21.25
N ILE A 158 5.36 11.66 21.59
CA ILE A 158 6.00 12.29 22.75
C ILE A 158 4.87 12.77 23.68
N ASP A 159 4.92 12.43 24.97
CA ASP A 159 3.84 12.67 25.95
C ASP A 159 2.44 12.21 25.48
N GLY A 160 2.36 11.13 24.69
CA GLY A 160 1.10 10.64 24.12
C GLY A 160 0.49 11.53 23.03
N LYS A 161 1.22 12.54 22.52
CA LYS A 161 0.84 13.36 21.37
C LYS A 161 1.60 12.91 20.13
N VAL A 162 0.94 12.87 18.98
CA VAL A 162 1.57 12.54 17.69
C VAL A 162 2.22 13.79 17.10
N TYR A 163 3.48 13.66 16.71
CA TYR A 163 4.26 14.70 16.01
C TYR A 163 4.70 14.17 14.65
N THR A 164 4.41 14.95 13.59
CA THR A 164 4.80 14.67 12.19
C THR A 164 5.81 15.68 11.65
N ASP A 165 6.32 16.59 12.50
CA ASP A 165 7.37 17.53 12.13
C ASP A 165 8.75 16.91 12.36
N GLN A 166 9.52 16.78 11.28
CA GLN A 166 10.78 16.05 11.31
C GLN A 166 11.88 16.80 12.09
N GLU A 167 11.92 18.13 12.03
CA GLU A 167 12.94 18.92 12.73
C GLU A 167 12.72 18.90 14.25
N PHE A 168 11.48 19.11 14.71
CA PHE A 168 11.13 18.97 16.13
C PHE A 168 11.43 17.57 16.68
N VAL A 169 10.98 16.52 16.00
CA VAL A 169 11.18 15.13 16.44
C VAL A 169 12.67 14.75 16.50
N HIS A 170 13.46 15.20 15.52
CA HIS A 170 14.90 14.96 15.50
C HIS A 170 15.65 15.74 16.59
N HIS A 171 15.20 16.96 16.93
CA HIS A 171 15.75 17.71 18.06
C HIS A 171 15.47 16.99 19.40
N GLU A 172 14.21 16.66 19.68
CA GLU A 172 13.83 15.99 20.93
C GLU A 172 14.55 14.65 21.12
N ALA A 173 14.75 13.90 20.03
CA ALA A 173 15.48 12.63 20.05
C ALA A 173 16.99 12.76 20.28
N LEU A 174 17.59 13.92 19.97
CA LEU A 174 18.99 14.23 20.30
C LEU A 174 19.12 14.69 21.75
N ASP A 175 18.22 15.58 22.21
CA ASP A 175 18.18 16.10 23.58
C ASP A 175 18.06 14.93 24.59
N ALA A 176 17.10 14.03 24.35
CA ALA A 176 16.91 12.81 25.15
C ALA A 176 18.06 11.78 25.03
N LEU A 177 18.92 11.88 24.00
CA LEU A 177 20.12 11.05 23.87
C LEU A 177 21.32 11.68 24.59
N GLU A 178 21.41 13.01 24.64
CA GLU A 178 22.42 13.73 25.43
C GLU A 178 22.16 13.53 26.94
N ASP A 179 20.91 13.64 27.39
CA ASP A 179 20.46 13.40 28.79
C ASP A 179 20.73 11.95 29.27
N VAL A 180 20.72 10.98 28.35
CA VAL A 180 21.03 9.56 28.63
C VAL A 180 22.51 9.23 28.37
N SER A 181 23.24 10.09 27.66
CA SER A 181 24.69 9.95 27.49
C SER A 181 25.37 10.20 28.84
N ALA A 182 26.00 9.16 29.37
CA ALA A 182 26.78 9.30 30.59
C ALA A 182 28.01 10.15 30.29
N ASP A 183 27.94 11.45 30.62
CA ASP A 183 29.05 12.39 30.49
C ASP A 183 30.28 11.80 31.16
N SER A 184 31.38 11.72 30.40
CA SER A 184 32.33 10.62 30.53
C SER A 184 33.38 10.80 31.62
N GLU A 185 32.93 10.99 32.87
CA GLU A 185 33.74 10.55 34.02
C GLU A 185 33.94 9.04 33.90
N ASP A 186 35.16 8.61 33.53
CA ASP A 186 35.53 7.20 33.47
C ASP A 186 35.12 6.53 34.80
N PRO A 187 34.29 5.47 34.78
CA PRO A 187 33.81 4.83 36.01
C PRO A 187 34.94 4.23 36.87
N PHE A 188 36.18 4.18 36.36
CA PHE A 188 37.37 3.82 37.11
C PHE A 188 38.22 5.02 37.59
N SER A 189 37.82 6.28 37.34
CA SER A 189 38.52 7.50 37.80
C SER A 189 38.77 7.51 39.31
N ALA A 190 37.83 6.99 40.10
CA ALA A 190 37.96 6.85 41.55
C ALA A 190 39.09 5.90 41.99
N LEU A 191 39.60 5.03 41.10
CA LEU A 191 40.70 4.12 41.38
C LEU A 191 42.06 4.83 41.41
N ASP A 192 42.28 5.81 40.52
CA ASP A 192 43.58 6.48 40.40
C ASP A 192 43.82 7.47 41.57
N MET A 193 42.74 7.93 42.22
CA MET A 193 42.81 8.64 43.51
C MET A 193 43.32 7.77 44.68
N MET A 194 43.29 6.44 44.55
CA MET A 194 43.62 5.49 45.64
C MET A 194 45.12 5.08 45.66
N LYS A 195 45.96 5.80 44.92
CA LYS A 195 47.34 5.39 44.56
C LYS A 195 48.43 6.29 45.17
N GLN A 196 48.12 6.94 46.30
CA GLN A 196 49.06 7.77 47.09
C GLN A 196 49.63 7.00 48.28
#